data_AF-A0A238YS34-F1
#
_entry.id   AF-A0A238YS34-F1
#
_cell.length_a   1.000
_cell.length_b   1.000
_cell.length_c   1.000
_cell.angle_alpha   90.00
_cell.angle_beta   90.00
_cell.angle_gamma   90.00
#
_symmetry.space_group_name_H-M   'P 1'
#
loop_
_entity.id
_entity.type
_entity.pdbx_description
1 polymer ?
#
loop_
_entity_poly.entity_id
_entity_poly.type
_entity_poly.pdbx_seq_one_letter_code
_entity_poly.pdbx_strand_id
1 'polypeptide(L)' 'MIQIKHRFTGAVLCEFETGTLQEAVVKAVSSGADLRGANLYGADLYGADLRGADLYGADLRGADLYGADLRG' A
#
# COMPACT_ATOMS: atom_id res chain seq x y z
N MET A 1 -4.32 -0.27 15.15
CA MET A 1 -4.69 0.76 14.16
C MET A 1 -3.52 0.91 13.21
N ILE A 2 -3.71 0.58 11.93
CA ILE A 2 -2.75 0.80 10.85
C ILE A 2 -3.27 1.92 9.98
N GLN A 3 -2.37 2.82 9.59
CA GLN A 3 -2.68 3.92 8.70
C GLN A 3 -1.74 3.86 7.50
N ILE A 4 -2.31 3.88 6.30
CA ILE A 4 -1.57 4.20 5.08
C ILE A 4 -1.63 5.71 4.94
N LYS A 5 -0.48 6.37 4.94
CA LYS A 5 -0.39 7.83 4.90
C LYS A 5 0.19 8.31 3.60
N HIS A 6 -0.18 9.51 3.18
CA HIS A 6 0.45 10.17 2.06
C HIS A 6 1.88 10.63 2.43
N ARG A 7 2.85 10.34 1.58
CA ARG A 7 4.30 10.50 1.83
C ARG A 7 4.77 11.93 2.07
N PHE A 8 4.05 12.93 1.56
CA PHE A 8 4.43 14.34 1.69
C PHE A 8 3.58 15.12 2.69
N THR A 9 2.29 14.78 2.79
CA THR A 9 1.32 15.55 3.60
C THR A 9 1.05 14.89 4.94
N GLY A 10 1.37 13.60 5.09
CA GLY A 10 1.03 12.82 6.28
C GLY A 10 -0.47 12.52 6.42
N ALA A 11 -1.30 12.92 5.45
CA ALA A 11 -2.73 12.66 5.43
C ALA A 11 -3.00 11.14 5.43
N VAL A 12 -4.00 10.69 6.19
CA VAL A 12 -4.41 9.29 6.21
C VAL A 12 -5.20 9.00 4.94
N LEU A 13 -4.71 8.08 4.11
CA LEU A 13 -5.37 7.59 2.90
C LEU A 13 -6.32 6.43 3.24
N CYS A 14 -5.86 5.51 4.09
CA CYS A 14 -6.64 4.38 4.57
C CYS A 14 -6.33 4.11 6.04
N GLU A 15 -7.33 3.65 6.79
CA GLU A 15 -7.20 3.26 8.18
C GLU A 15 -7.85 1.89 8.43
N PHE A 16 -7.15 1.04 9.17
CA PHE A 16 -7.60 -0.30 9.52
C PHE A 16 -7.38 -0.56 11.01
N GLU A 17 -8.32 -1.23 11.66
CA GLU A 17 -8.28 -1.43 13.11
C GLU A 17 -7.10 -2.32 13.53
N THR A 18 -6.86 -3.42 12.81
CA THR A 18 -5.84 -4.44 13.11
C THR A 18 -5.19 -4.97 11.83
N GLY A 19 -4.09 -5.73 11.97
CA GLY A 19 -3.41 -6.43 10.89
C GLY A 19 -1.95 -6.05 10.72
N THR A 20 -1.40 -6.33 9.53
CA THR A 20 -0.08 -5.86 9.06
C THR A 20 -0.22 -4.77 8.00
N LEU A 21 0.87 -4.04 7.70
CA LEU A 21 0.86 -3.08 6.59
C LEU A 21 0.56 -3.78 5.24
N GLN A 22 1.05 -5.01 5.06
CA GLN A 22 0.75 -5.82 3.88
C GLN A 22 -0.75 -6.06 3.72
N GLU A 23 -1.40 -6.54 4.78
CA GLU A 23 -2.85 -6.80 4.79
C GLU A 23 -3.65 -5.52 4.54
N ALA A 24 -3.23 -4.40 5.13
CA ALA A 24 -3.84 -3.09 4.91
C ALA A 24 -3.74 -2.65 3.44
N VAL A 25 -2.58 -2.83 2.80
CA VAL A 25 -2.38 -2.46 1.39
C VAL A 25 -3.24 -3.35 0.49
N VAL A 26 -3.22 -4.67 0.66
CA VAL A 26 -4.04 -5.59 -0.16
C VAL A 26 -5.54 -5.31 0.03
N LYS A 27 -5.97 -4.99 1.25
CA LYS A 27 -7.35 -4.62 1.53
C LYS A 27 -7.73 -3.27 0.89
N ALA A 28 -6.82 -2.30 0.88
CA ALA A 28 -7.01 -1.03 0.19
C ALA A 28 -7.12 -1.23 -1.34
N VAL A 29 -6.27 -2.08 -1.93
CA VAL A 29 -6.34 -2.41 -3.36
C VAL A 29 -7.67 -3.08 -3.72
N SER A 30 -8.07 -4.10 -2.96
CA SER A 30 -9.33 -4.83 -3.23
C SER A 30 -10.60 -4.00 -3.02
N SER A 31 -10.54 -2.90 -2.24
CA SER A 31 -11.63 -1.94 -2.12
C SER A 31 -11.59 -0.81 -3.16
N GLY A 32 -10.57 -0.78 -4.02
CA GLY A 32 -10.37 0.27 -5.01
C GLY A 32 -9.95 1.61 -4.40
N ALA A 33 -9.28 1.58 -3.24
CA ALA A 33 -8.81 2.79 -2.57
C ALA A 33 -7.71 3.50 -3.38
N ASP A 34 -7.69 4.83 -3.28
CA ASP A 34 -6.64 5.66 -3.86
C ASP A 34 -5.36 5.59 -3.02
N LEU A 35 -4.35 4.89 -3.55
CA LEU A 35 -3.03 4.75 -2.92
C LEU A 35 -1.98 5.68 -3.54
N ARG A 36 -2.40 6.69 -4.31
CA ARG A 36 -1.48 7.67 -4.90
C ARG A 36 -0.73 8.42 -3.82
N GLY A 37 0.59 8.49 -3.99
CA GLY A 37 1.46 9.11 -3.01
C GLY A 37 1.53 8.39 -1.66
N ALA A 38 1.03 7.16 -1.52
CA ALA A 38 1.12 6.39 -0.28
C ALA A 38 2.58 6.21 0.17
N ASN A 39 2.82 6.29 1.47
CA ASN A 39 4.09 5.94 2.08
C ASN A 39 4.10 4.45 2.42
N LEU A 40 4.79 3.67 1.59
CA LEU A 40 5.00 2.24 1.74
C LEU A 40 6.49 1.92 1.88
N TYR A 41 7.27 2.88 2.42
CA TYR A 41 8.70 2.73 2.62
C TYR A 41 8.98 1.52 3.52
N GLY A 42 9.83 0.61 3.04
CA GLY A 42 10.20 -0.61 3.78
C GLY A 42 9.04 -1.59 4.00
N ALA A 43 7.91 -1.44 3.29
CA ALA A 43 6.77 -2.33 3.46
C ALA A 43 7.09 -3.75 3.00
N ASP A 44 6.75 -4.75 3.82
CA ASP A 44 6.68 -6.13 3.37
C ASP A 44 5.43 -6.30 2.50
N LEU A 45 5.62 -6.49 1.20
CA LEU A 45 4.57 -6.74 0.22
C LEU A 45 4.83 -8.06 -0.52
N TYR A 46 5.58 -8.98 0.09
CA TYR A 46 5.95 -10.25 -0.50
C TYR A 46 4.69 -11.03 -0.94
N GLY A 47 4.59 -11.38 -2.22
CA GLY A 47 3.44 -12.12 -2.74
C GLY A 47 2.10 -11.38 -2.70
N ALA A 48 2.08 -10.06 -2.45
CA ALA A 48 0.85 -9.29 -2.37
C ALA A 48 0.13 -9.21 -3.73
N ASP A 49 -1.19 -9.36 -3.74
CA ASP A 49 -2.02 -9.09 -4.91
C ASP A 49 -2.30 -7.58 -4.97
N LEU A 50 -1.57 -6.89 -5.86
CA LEU A 50 -1.64 -5.44 -6.08
C LEU A 50 -2.18 -5.11 -7.48
N ARG A 51 -2.93 -6.03 -8.08
CA ARG A 51 -3.40 -5.87 -9.45
C ARG A 51 -4.34 -4.67 -9.57
N GLY A 52 -4.09 -3.83 -10.58
CA GLY A 52 -4.87 -2.62 -10.83
C GLY A 52 -4.73 -1.52 -9.76
N ALA A 53 -3.80 -1.65 -8.81
CA ALA A 53 -3.57 -0.63 -7.79
C ALA A 53 -2.99 0.66 -8.42
N ASP A 54 -3.61 1.82 -8.13
CA ASP A 54 -3.01 3.11 -8.47
C ASP A 54 -2.00 3.52 -7.38
N LEU A 55 -0.74 3.14 -7.60
CA LEU A 55 0.39 3.48 -6.75
C LEU A 55 1.18 4.68 -7.27
N TYR A 56 0.59 5.51 -8.14
CA TYR A 56 1.31 6.64 -8.75
C TYR A 56 1.88 7.57 -7.67
N GLY A 57 3.20 7.79 -7.72
CA GLY A 57 3.92 8.66 -6.78
C GLY A 57 4.10 8.08 -5.37
N ALA A 58 3.63 6.85 -5.09
CA ALA A 58 3.85 6.17 -3.83
C ALA A 58 5.35 5.95 -3.56
N ASP A 59 5.72 5.96 -2.28
CA ASP A 59 7.08 5.65 -1.84
C ASP A 59 7.21 4.16 -1.56
N LEU A 60 7.78 3.41 -2.51
CA LEU A 60 8.03 1.97 -2.40
C LEU A 60 9.51 1.67 -2.12
N ARG A 61 10.33 2.66 -1.75
CA ARG A 61 11.75 2.44 -1.51
C ARG A 61 11.92 1.46 -0.34
N GLY A 62 12.73 0.41 -0.56
CA GLY A 62 12.96 -0.63 0.42
C GLY A 62 11.78 -1.58 0.66
N ALA A 63 10.66 -1.41 -0.04
CA ALA A 63 9.56 -2.37 0.04
C ALA A 63 9.97 -3.71 -0.58
N ASP A 64 9.61 -4.82 0.06
CA ASP A 64 9.76 -6.15 -0.54
C ASP A 64 8.57 -6.43 -1.45
N LEU A 65 8.79 -6.34 -2.76
CA LEU A 65 7.79 -6.64 -3.79
C LEU A 65 8.01 -8.02 -4.43
N TYR A 66 8.87 -8.87 -3.86
CA TYR A 66 9.14 -10.16 -4.46
C TYR A 66 7.86 -11.01 -4.51
N GLY A 67 7.52 -11.50 -5.70
CA GLY A 67 6.30 -12.27 -5.94
C GLY A 67 4.99 -11.46 -5.91
N ALA A 68 5.03 -10.14 -5.67
CA ALA A 68 3.85 -9.30 -5.74
C ALA A 68 3.31 -9.24 -7.17
N ASP A 69 1.98 -9.32 -7.32
CA ASP A 69 1.32 -9.20 -8.61
C ASP A 69 0.91 -7.74 -8.87
N LEU A 70 1.69 -7.05 -9.69
CA LEU A 70 1.50 -5.64 -10.05
C LEU A 70 0.84 -5.46 -11.44
N ARG A 71 0.27 -6.53 -12.02
CA ARG A 71 -0.37 -6.43 -13.34
C ARG A 71 -1.61 -5.54 -13.25
N GLY A 72 -1.76 -4.62 -14.20
CA GLY A 72 -2.86 -3.67 -14.27
C GLY A 72 -3.23 -3.36 -15.70
#